data_AF-F0SPG7-F1
#
_entry.id   AF-F0SPG7-F1
#
_cell.length_a   1.000
_cell.length_b   1.000
_cell.length_c   1.000
_cell.angle_alpha   90.00
_cell.angle_beta   90.00
_cell.angle_gamma   90.00
#
_symmetry.space_group_name_H-M   'P 1'
#
loop_
_entity.id
_entity.type
_entity.pdbx_description
1 polymer ?
#
loop_
_entity_poly.entity_id
_entity_poly.type
_entity_poly.pdbx_seq_one_letter_code
_entity_poly.pdbx_strand_id
1 'polypeptide(L)'
;MAGKHNIKITTKHSASSYGCPVCLIGGNLVNDSDGINACREQLGWTQRELAERCGKSLVMAQKYCQGVAPVPAEVWLVLREALTGDGV
;
A
#
# COMPACT_ATOMS: atom_id res chain seq x y z
N MET A 1 -2.71 -2.48 -20.78
CA MET A 1 -2.32 -1.16 -20.24
C MET A 1 -3.25 -0.86 -19.07
N ALA A 2 -2.80 -1.08 -17.84
CA ALA A 2 -3.61 -0.82 -16.65
C ALA A 2 -3.75 0.70 -16.49
N GLY A 3 -4.98 1.21 -16.45
CA GLY A 3 -5.24 2.62 -16.21
C GLY A 3 -4.59 3.04 -14.90
N LYS A 4 -4.01 4.25 -14.84
CA LYS A 4 -3.52 4.83 -13.60
C LYS A 4 -4.68 4.81 -12.58
N HIS A 5 -4.65 3.86 -11.67
CA HIS A 5 -5.55 3.88 -10.54
C HIS A 5 -5.24 5.18 -9.77
N ASN A 6 -6.25 6.00 -9.52
CA ASN A 6 -6.09 7.20 -8.70
C ASN A 6 -5.97 6.76 -7.24
N ILE A 7 -4.82 6.18 -6.89
CA ILE A 7 -4.52 5.66 -5.56
C ILE A 7 -4.05 6.81 -4.68
N LYS A 8 -4.67 6.93 -3.51
CA LYS A 8 -4.32 7.92 -2.50
C LYS A 8 -4.23 7.23 -1.15
N ILE A 9 -3.03 7.23 -0.58
CA ILE A 9 -2.79 6.76 0.79
C ILE A 9 -2.88 7.99 1.72
N THR A 10 -3.76 7.95 2.71
CA THR A 10 -3.98 9.09 3.60
C THR A 10 -4.28 8.67 5.04
N THR A 11 -3.79 9.44 6.00
CA THR A 11 -4.17 9.38 7.42
C THR A 11 -5.30 10.36 7.75
N LYS A 12 -5.70 11.21 6.80
CA LYS A 12 -6.78 12.21 6.96
C LYS A 12 -8.10 11.67 6.43
N HIS A 13 -8.52 10.51 6.94
CA HIS A 13 -9.80 9.88 6.59
C HIS A 13 -10.53 9.44 7.85
N SER A 14 -11.86 9.50 7.88
CA SER A 14 -12.66 9.13 9.06
C SER A 14 -12.48 7.67 9.49
N ALA A 15 -12.05 6.80 8.57
CA ALA A 15 -11.70 5.41 8.86
C ALA A 15 -10.25 5.20 9.36
N SER A 16 -9.40 6.23 9.31
CA SER A 16 -8.04 6.19 9.87
C SER A 16 -8.13 6.32 11.40
N SER A 17 -8.31 5.20 12.07
CA SER A 17 -8.25 5.14 13.54
C SER A 17 -6.80 5.19 14.02
N TYR A 18 -6.53 5.97 15.07
CA TYR A 18 -5.22 6.05 15.74
C TYR A 18 -4.02 6.43 14.84
N GLY A 19 -4.26 7.13 13.73
CA GLY A 19 -3.20 7.53 12.79
C GLY A 19 -2.77 6.44 11.81
N CYS A 20 -3.50 5.32 11.73
CA CYS A 20 -3.24 4.29 10.72
C CYS A 20 -3.64 4.77 9.32
N PRO A 21 -2.70 4.86 8.37
CA PRO A 21 -2.99 5.27 7.00
C PRO A 21 -3.96 4.28 6.32
N VAL A 22 -4.90 4.83 5.55
CA VAL A 22 -5.84 4.08 4.74
C VAL A 22 -5.60 4.32 3.25
N CYS A 23 -5.97 3.34 2.43
CA CYS A 23 -5.86 3.43 0.97
C CYS A 23 -7.22 3.76 0.35
N LEU A 24 -7.22 4.78 -0.52
CA LEU A 24 -8.37 5.16 -1.35
C LEU A 24 -8.04 4.92 -2.82
N ILE A 25 -8.91 4.23 -3.55
CA ILE A 25 -8.78 4.03 -5.00
C ILE A 25 -9.97 4.70 -5.68
N GLY A 26 -9.71 5.73 -6.50
CA GLY A 26 -10.78 6.49 -7.15
C GLY A 26 -11.73 7.18 -6.17
N GLY A 27 -11.27 7.45 -4.94
CA GLY A 27 -12.07 8.06 -3.87
C GLY A 27 -12.80 7.07 -2.95
N ASN A 28 -12.78 5.76 -3.26
CA ASN A 28 -13.39 4.73 -2.41
C ASN A 28 -12.36 4.10 -1.48
N LEU A 29 -12.74 3.90 -0.22
CA LEU A 29 -11.96 3.13 0.74
C LEU A 29 -11.90 1.66 0.30
N VAL A 30 -10.69 1.13 0.21
CA VAL A 30 -10.45 -0.28 -0.11
C VAL A 30 -9.85 -1.01 1.08
N ASN A 31 -9.99 -2.33 1.09
CA ASN A 31 -9.32 -3.16 2.09
C ASN A 31 -7.81 -3.10 1.92
N ASP A 32 -7.08 -3.40 2.99
CA ASP A 32 -5.62 -3.33 3.00
C ASP A 32 -4.96 -4.19 1.90
N SER A 33 -5.47 -5.41 1.69
CA SER A 33 -4.96 -6.34 0.66
C SER A 33 -5.17 -5.80 -0.75
N ASP A 34 -6.37 -5.28 -1.04
CA ASP A 34 -6.69 -4.68 -2.34
C ASP A 34 -5.86 -3.42 -2.57
N GLY A 35 -5.71 -2.59 -1.54
CA GLY A 35 -4.89 -1.39 -1.58
C GLY A 35 -3.42 -1.69 -1.85
N ILE A 36 -2.82 -2.66 -1.17
CA ILE A 36 -1.43 -3.06 -1.42
C ILE A 36 -1.26 -3.62 -2.83
N ASN A 37 -2.14 -4.51 -3.28
CA ASN A 37 -2.03 -5.10 -4.61
C ASN A 37 -2.12 -4.01 -5.68
N ALA A 38 -3.06 -3.08 -5.56
CA ALA A 38 -3.19 -1.97 -6.49
C ALA A 38 -1.96 -1.04 -6.49
N CYS A 39 -1.42 -0.69 -5.31
CA CYS A 39 -0.18 0.09 -5.21
C CYS A 39 0.98 -0.64 -5.91
N ARG A 40 1.10 -1.94 -5.66
CA ARG A 40 2.17 -2.78 -6.17
C ARG A 40 2.09 -2.93 -7.70
N GLU A 41 0.89 -3.12 -8.24
CA GLU A 41 0.61 -3.16 -9.68
C GLU A 41 0.91 -1.80 -10.35
N GLN A 42 0.54 -0.69 -9.71
CA GLN A 42 0.81 0.65 -10.23
C GLN A 42 2.31 0.99 -10.24
N LEU A 43 3.06 0.54 -9.23
CA LEU A 43 4.51 0.72 -9.12
C LEU A 43 5.30 -0.31 -9.95
N GLY A 44 4.65 -1.36 -10.46
CA GLY A 44 5.30 -2.46 -11.17
C GLY A 44 6.16 -3.35 -10.27
N TRP A 45 5.95 -3.33 -8.95
CA TRP A 45 6.77 -4.07 -7.99
C TRP A 45 6.35 -5.55 -7.91
N THR A 46 7.31 -6.44 -7.66
CA THR A 46 7.04 -7.81 -7.22
C THR A 46 6.73 -7.87 -5.71
N GLN A 47 6.19 -8.99 -5.21
CA GLN A 47 6.00 -9.17 -3.76
C GLN A 47 7.34 -9.19 -3.02
N ARG A 48 8.40 -9.61 -3.72
CA ARG A 48 9.78 -9.56 -3.22
C ARG A 48 10.26 -8.12 -3.10
N GLU A 49 10.09 -7.31 -4.15
CA GLU A 49 10.47 -5.89 -4.10
C GLU A 49 9.67 -5.12 -3.04
N LEU A 50 8.37 -5.41 -2.88
CA LEU A 50 7.58 -4.87 -1.78
C LEU A 50 8.23 -5.21 -0.42
N ALA A 51 8.63 -6.47 -0.23
CA ALA A 51 9.28 -6.91 1.00
C ALA A 51 10.61 -6.17 1.23
N GLU A 52 11.44 -6.08 0.20
CA GLU A 52 12.75 -5.41 0.25
C GLU A 52 12.62 -3.90 0.54
N ARG A 53 11.74 -3.20 -0.17
CA ARG A 53 11.50 -1.77 -0.01
C ARG A 53 10.91 -1.43 1.36
N CYS A 54 10.06 -2.30 1.89
CA CYS A 54 9.47 -2.11 3.22
C CYS A 54 10.31 -2.69 4.36
N GLY A 55 11.47 -3.30 4.08
CA GLY A 55 12.31 -3.95 5.10
C GLY A 55 11.61 -5.11 5.83
N LYS A 56 10.71 -5.83 5.16
CA LYS A 56 9.95 -6.96 5.72
C LYS A 56 10.34 -8.27 5.03
N SER A 57 10.02 -9.40 5.65
CA SER A 57 10.21 -10.73 5.04
C SER A 57 9.20 -10.97 3.91
N LEU A 58 9.59 -11.74 2.88
CA LEU A 58 8.71 -12.12 1.76
C LEU A 58 7.39 -12.76 2.24
N VAL A 59 7.46 -13.63 3.25
CA VAL A 59 6.29 -14.27 3.86
C VAL A 59 5.33 -13.23 4.43
N MET A 60 5.85 -12.15 5.01
CA MET A 60 5.02 -11.10 5.59
C MET A 60 4.37 -10.24 4.50
N ALA A 61 5.13 -9.90 3.45
CA ALA A 61 4.60 -9.21 2.27
C ALA A 61 3.47 -10.02 1.59
N GLN A 62 3.61 -11.34 1.52
CA GLN A 62 2.56 -12.25 1.05
C GLN A 62 1.32 -12.20 1.93
N LYS A 63 1.48 -12.27 3.26
CA LYS A 63 0.36 -12.19 4.21
C LYS A 63 -0.39 -10.86 4.09
N TYR A 64 0.31 -9.76 3.84
CA TYR A 64 -0.31 -8.47 3.56
C TYR A 64 -1.13 -8.48 2.27
N CYS A 65 -0.57 -9.00 1.17
CA CYS A 65 -1.28 -9.12 -0.10
C CYS A 65 -2.51 -10.05 -0.02
N GLN A 66 -2.50 -11.02 0.90
CA GLN A 66 -3.60 -11.96 1.14
C GLN A 66 -4.62 -11.45 2.18
N GLY A 67 -4.36 -10.32 2.86
CA GLY A 67 -5.22 -9.81 3.92
C GLY A 67 -5.20 -10.66 5.20
N VAL A 68 -4.21 -11.51 5.37
CA VAL A 68 -4.05 -12.41 6.53
C VAL A 68 -3.40 -11.71 7.72
N ALA A 69 -2.63 -10.65 7.46
CA ALA A 69 -1.99 -9.85 8.49
C ALA A 69 -2.32 -8.35 8.30
N PRO A 70 -2.51 -7.61 9.41
CA PRO A 70 -2.71 -6.16 9.33
C PRO A 70 -1.45 -5.50 8.79
N VAL A 71 -1.64 -4.50 7.94
CA VAL A 71 -0.54 -3.77 7.31
C VAL A 71 -0.09 -2.65 8.25
N PRO A 72 1.18 -2.64 8.69
CA PRO A 72 1.67 -1.57 9.54
C PRO A 72 1.78 -0.25 8.76
N ALA A 73 1.64 0.88 9.48
CA ALA A 73 1.72 2.21 8.90
C ALA A 73 3.02 2.46 8.10
N GLU A 74 4.14 1.86 8.53
CA GLU A 74 5.44 1.94 7.84
C GLU A 74 5.35 1.48 6.38
N VAL A 75 4.63 0.39 6.11
CA VAL A 75 4.48 -0.17 4.75
C VAL A 75 3.68 0.80 3.87
N TRP A 76 2.61 1.38 4.43
CA TRP A 76 1.81 2.38 3.73
C TRP A 76 2.58 3.68 3.44
N LEU A 77 3.47 4.10 4.33
CA LEU A 77 4.33 5.27 4.10
C LEU A 77 5.28 5.03 2.92
N VAL A 78 5.98 3.89 2.88
CA VAL A 78 6.87 3.53 1.77
C VAL A 78 6.10 3.48 0.43
N LEU A 79 4.91 2.88 0.42
CA LEU A 79 4.08 2.83 -0.78
C LEU A 79 3.62 4.23 -1.22
N ARG A 80 3.28 5.09 -0.25
CA ARG A 80 2.89 6.48 -0.53
C ARG A 80 4.05 7.23 -1.17
N GLU A 81 5.24 7.19 -0.57
CA GLU A 81 6.43 7.87 -1.08
C GLU A 81 6.76 7.44 -2.50
N ALA A 82 6.75 6.12 -2.75
CA ALA A 82 6.97 5.55 -4.07
C ALA A 82 5.92 5.99 -5.10
N LEU A 83 4.64 6.08 -4.71
CA LEU A 83 3.56 6.53 -5.60
C LEU A 83 3.63 8.04 -5.89
N THR A 84 4.06 8.86 -4.92
CA THR A 84 4.24 10.30 -5.13
C THR A 84 5.51 10.66 -5.92
N GLY A 85 6.41 9.70 -6.14
CA GLY A 85 7.66 9.92 -6.87
C GLY A 85 8.72 10.69 -6.09
N ASP A 86 8.58 10.80 -4.76
CA ASP A 86 9.53 11.47 -3.86
C ASP A 86 10.67 10.53 -3.43
N GLY A 87 11.04 9.60 -4.31
CA GLY A 87 12.10 8.63 -4.05
C GLY A 87 13.48 9.28 -4.21
N VAL A 88 14.24 9.30 -3.11
CA VAL A 88 15.71 9.40 -3.08
C VAL A 88 16.36 8.53 -4.17
#